data_AF-A0A6A0H5A0-F1
#
_entry.id   AF-A0A6A0H5A0-F1
#
_cell.length_a   1.000
_cell.length_b   1.000
_cell.length_c   1.000
_cell.angle_alpha   90.00
_cell.angle_beta   90.00
_cell.angle_gamma   90.00
#
_symmetry.space_group_name_H-M   'P 1'
#
loop_
_entity.id
_entity.type
_entity.pdbx_description
1 polymer ?
#
loop_
_entity_poly.entity_id
_entity_poly.type
_entity_poly.pdbx_seq_one_letter_code
_entity_poly.pdbx_strand_id
1 'polypeptide(L)'
;MFGLVIVSTLPVPAGVTIPFLRIGAGIGRLIGEIMAYSFPTGIGSGAFIHSVIPGAYSVAGAAAFTGATTHTISTSVILFELTGQITHLAPVVIAVLIANAVVNLFNQPGFYDSVILLKNLPYLPTILPSGLHDEDICAERFMKKAIKYVYYGISFNQLRDTLLETRKLRLLPIVNSPSTDK
;
A
#
# COMPACT_ATOMS: atom_id res chain seq x y z
N MET A 1 -10.73 12.14 -16.49
CA MET A 1 -10.41 10.72 -16.27
C MET A 1 -9.41 10.19 -17.31
N PHE A 2 -9.67 10.31 -18.62
CA PHE A 2 -8.76 9.85 -19.70
C PHE A 2 -7.32 10.40 -19.64
N GLY A 3 -7.13 11.69 -19.37
CA GLY A 3 -5.78 12.28 -19.30
C GLY A 3 -4.90 11.71 -18.19
N LEU A 4 -5.49 11.19 -17.10
CA LEU A 4 -4.75 10.60 -15.99
C LEU A 4 -4.14 9.24 -16.40
N VAL A 5 -4.92 8.43 -17.13
CA VAL A 5 -4.44 7.16 -17.67
C VAL A 5 -3.23 7.40 -18.59
N ILE A 6 -3.34 8.37 -19.49
CA ILE A 6 -2.26 8.72 -20.42
C ILE A 6 -1.01 9.22 -19.67
N VAL A 7 -1.18 10.08 -18.66
CA VAL A 7 -0.03 10.61 -17.91
C VAL A 7 0.68 9.52 -17.09
N SER A 8 -0.08 8.55 -16.56
CA SER A 8 0.48 7.44 -15.76
C SER A 8 1.29 6.44 -16.59
N THR A 9 1.06 6.40 -17.91
CA THR A 9 1.80 5.54 -18.85
C THR A 9 3.07 6.19 -19.40
N LEU A 10 3.26 7.50 -19.22
CA LEU A 10 4.45 8.18 -19.69
C LEU A 10 5.66 7.82 -18.82
N PRO A 11 6.86 7.64 -19.39
CA PRO A 11 8.08 7.34 -18.65
C PRO A 11 8.66 8.62 -18.01
N VAL A 12 7.84 9.31 -17.21
CA VAL A 12 8.19 10.57 -16.53
C VAL A 12 7.95 10.38 -15.04
N PRO A 13 8.85 10.86 -14.16
CA PRO A 13 8.61 10.84 -12.72
C PRO A 13 7.42 11.75 -12.38
N ALA A 14 6.27 11.15 -12.11
CA ALA A 14 5.04 11.84 -11.74
C ALA A 14 4.30 11.11 -10.61
N GLY A 15 3.65 11.88 -9.73
CA GLY A 15 2.80 11.35 -8.66
C GLY A 15 1.34 11.19 -9.13
N VAL A 16 0.68 10.12 -8.70
CA VAL A 16 -0.71 9.79 -9.08
C VAL A 16 -1.76 10.20 -8.03
N THR A 17 -1.35 10.47 -6.79
CA THR A 17 -2.26 10.77 -5.67
C THR A 17 -3.08 12.04 -5.88
N ILE A 18 -2.45 13.12 -6.35
CA ILE A 18 -3.13 14.42 -6.55
C ILE A 18 -4.23 14.32 -7.64
N PRO A 19 -3.96 13.70 -8.81
CA PRO A 19 -5.00 13.42 -9.79
C PRO A 19 -6.20 12.63 -9.24
N PHE A 20 -5.97 11.59 -8.41
CA PHE A 20 -7.07 10.84 -7.78
C PHE A 20 -7.87 11.70 -6.80
N LEU A 21 -7.19 12.50 -6.00
CA LEU A 21 -7.83 13.45 -5.08
C LEU A 21 -8.75 14.40 -5.85
N ARG A 22 -8.30 14.94 -6.98
CA ARG A 22 -9.10 15.86 -7.81
C ARG A 22 -10.33 15.20 -8.40
N ILE A 23 -10.22 13.95 -8.87
CA ILE A 23 -11.37 13.19 -9.39
C ILE A 23 -12.38 12.93 -8.26
N GLY A 24 -11.92 12.44 -7.11
CA GLY A 24 -12.77 12.19 -5.95
C GLY A 24 -13.45 13.46 -5.45
N ALA A 25 -12.73 14.59 -5.43
CA ALA A 25 -13.29 15.89 -5.06
C ALA A 25 -14.41 16.33 -6.01
N GLY A 26 -14.22 16.15 -7.31
CA GLY A 26 -15.23 16.46 -8.32
C GLY A 26 -16.50 15.63 -8.16
N ILE A 27 -16.35 14.32 -7.95
CA ILE A 27 -17.49 13.41 -7.71
C ILE A 27 -18.20 13.75 -6.40
N GLY A 28 -17.45 13.97 -5.32
CA GLY A 28 -17.99 14.37 -4.03
C GLY A 28 -18.76 15.69 -4.09
N ARG A 29 -18.23 16.67 -4.83
CA ARG A 29 -18.91 17.95 -5.05
C ARG A 29 -20.20 17.77 -5.83
N LEU A 30 -20.19 16.99 -6.91
CA LEU A 30 -21.38 16.72 -7.71
C LEU A 30 -22.51 16.12 -6.83
N ILE A 31 -22.18 15.15 -5.98
CA ILE A 31 -23.13 14.56 -5.04
C ILE A 31 -23.63 15.61 -4.04
N GLY A 32 -22.74 16.45 -3.51
CA GLY A 32 -23.10 17.54 -2.60
C GLY A 32 -24.08 18.54 -3.21
N GLU A 33 -23.88 18.94 -4.47
CA GLU A 33 -24.78 19.85 -5.20
C GLU A 33 -26.14 19.19 -5.48
N ILE A 34 -26.17 17.89 -5.84
CA ILE A 34 -27.42 17.14 -6.02
C ILE A 34 -28.21 17.06 -4.71
N MET A 35 -27.53 16.84 -3.58
CA MET A 35 -28.14 16.83 -2.26
C MET A 35 -28.69 18.19 -1.86
N ALA A 36 -27.96 19.27 -2.16
CA ALA A 36 -28.43 20.65 -1.93
C ALA A 36 -29.66 20.99 -2.79
N TYR A 37 -29.70 20.53 -4.04
CA TYR A 37 -30.86 20.70 -4.92
C TYR A 37 -32.09 19.92 -4.44
N SER A 38 -31.88 18.68 -3.95
CA SER A 38 -32.96 17.79 -3.52
C SER A 38 -33.53 18.16 -2.15
N PHE A 39 -32.72 18.73 -1.25
CA PHE A 39 -33.12 19.16 0.09
C PHE A 39 -32.82 20.65 0.31
N PRO A 40 -33.54 21.56 -0.37
CA PRO A 40 -33.27 22.99 -0.33
C PRO A 40 -33.55 23.61 1.04
N THR A 41 -34.44 23.02 1.83
CA THR A 41 -34.75 23.44 3.21
C THR A 41 -33.78 22.89 4.25
N GLY A 42 -32.71 22.19 3.85
CA GLY A 42 -31.76 21.56 4.77
C GLY A 42 -32.20 20.18 5.26
N ILE A 43 -31.29 19.45 5.90
CA ILE A 43 -31.53 18.11 6.43
C ILE A 43 -31.73 18.22 7.94
N GLY A 44 -32.93 17.90 8.43
CA GLY A 44 -33.30 17.96 9.84
C GLY A 44 -34.82 18.02 10.06
N SER A 45 -35.26 17.80 11.30
CA SER A 45 -36.67 17.95 11.71
C SER A 45 -36.72 18.88 12.92
N GLY A 46 -37.54 19.93 12.86
CA GLY A 46 -37.73 20.89 13.96
C GLY A 46 -36.70 22.03 13.98
N ALA A 47 -36.14 22.34 15.17
CA ALA A 47 -35.29 23.52 15.41
C ALA A 47 -33.82 23.38 14.97
N PHE A 48 -33.42 22.20 14.48
CA PHE A 48 -32.05 21.92 14.00
C PHE A 48 -32.08 21.64 12.50
N ILE A 49 -32.23 22.69 11.71
CA ILE A 49 -32.09 22.62 10.25
C ILE A 49 -30.63 22.91 9.92
N HIS A 50 -29.90 21.89 9.46
CA HIS A 50 -28.54 22.07 8.95
C HIS A 50 -28.58 22.18 7.43
N SER A 51 -28.01 23.27 6.90
CA SER A 51 -27.82 23.42 5.47
C SER A 51 -26.80 22.40 4.96
N VAL A 52 -27.06 21.84 3.78
CA VAL A 52 -26.11 20.97 3.10
C VAL A 52 -24.93 21.83 2.64
N ILE A 53 -23.71 21.46 3.03
CA ILE A 53 -22.48 22.16 2.64
C ILE A 53 -21.76 21.31 1.58
N PRO A 54 -21.87 21.61 0.27
CA PRO A 54 -21.26 20.80 -0.80
C PRO A 54 -19.74 20.67 -0.67
N GLY A 55 -19.08 21.64 -0.02
CA GLY A 55 -17.65 21.59 0.28
C GLY A 55 -17.24 20.38 1.13
N ALA A 56 -18.05 20.02 2.14
CA ALA A 56 -17.75 18.87 2.99
C ALA A 56 -17.83 17.54 2.22
N TYR A 57 -18.80 17.42 1.31
CA TYR A 57 -18.93 16.26 0.41
C TYR A 57 -17.78 16.17 -0.59
N SER A 58 -17.25 17.31 -1.03
CA SER A 58 -16.06 17.37 -1.89
C SER A 58 -14.85 16.73 -1.19
N VAL A 59 -14.61 17.08 0.06
CA VAL A 59 -13.51 16.51 0.87
C VAL A 59 -13.75 15.02 1.14
N ALA A 60 -14.99 14.65 1.48
CA ALA A 60 -15.36 13.25 1.71
C ALA A 60 -15.11 12.37 0.47
N GLY A 61 -15.54 12.81 -0.71
CA GLY A 61 -15.33 12.10 -1.97
C GLY A 61 -13.86 12.01 -2.36
N ALA A 62 -13.08 13.08 -2.12
CA ALA A 62 -11.64 13.11 -2.35
C ALA A 62 -10.90 12.09 -1.48
N ALA A 63 -11.21 12.04 -0.18
CA ALA A 63 -10.64 11.08 0.76
C ALA A 63 -11.03 9.64 0.41
N ALA A 64 -12.33 9.39 0.17
CA ALA A 64 -12.85 8.05 -0.11
C ALA A 64 -12.28 7.46 -1.40
N PHE A 65 -12.25 8.23 -2.49
CA PHE A 65 -11.72 7.75 -3.76
C PHE A 65 -10.20 7.48 -3.71
N THR A 66 -9.44 8.38 -3.09
CA THR A 66 -7.99 8.22 -2.94
C THR A 66 -7.64 7.09 -1.98
N GLY A 67 -8.39 6.96 -0.89
CA GLY A 67 -8.25 5.86 0.07
C GLY A 67 -8.53 4.51 -0.58
N ALA A 68 -9.64 4.40 -1.30
CA ALA A 68 -10.03 3.21 -2.06
C ALA A 68 -8.97 2.77 -3.07
N THR A 69 -8.43 3.72 -3.84
CA THR A 69 -7.42 3.44 -4.86
C THR A 69 -6.09 2.96 -4.27
N THR A 70 -5.77 3.40 -3.05
CA THR A 70 -4.50 3.09 -2.38
C THR A 70 -4.62 2.02 -1.28
N HIS A 71 -5.83 1.55 -0.98
CA HIS A 71 -6.15 0.71 0.17
C HIS A 71 -5.64 1.28 1.51
N THR A 72 -5.71 2.60 1.67
CA THR A 72 -5.29 3.27 2.91
C THR A 72 -6.42 4.09 3.53
N ILE A 73 -6.39 4.21 4.85
CA ILE A 73 -7.33 5.05 5.62
C ILE A 73 -6.69 6.42 5.93
N SER A 74 -5.35 6.50 5.90
CA SER A 74 -4.55 7.69 6.20
C SER A 74 -4.83 8.87 5.27
N THR A 75 -5.31 8.62 4.05
CA THR A 75 -5.76 9.67 3.12
C THR A 75 -6.80 10.60 3.74
N SER A 76 -7.71 10.05 4.53
CA SER A 76 -8.72 10.84 5.28
C SER A 76 -8.03 11.79 6.25
N VAL A 77 -7.11 11.27 7.06
CA VAL A 77 -6.38 12.05 8.08
C VAL A 77 -5.58 13.16 7.41
N ILE A 78 -4.88 12.87 6.32
CA ILE A 78 -4.13 13.87 5.53
C ILE A 78 -5.06 14.98 5.05
N LEU A 79 -6.24 14.67 4.48
CA LEU A 79 -7.18 15.71 4.04
C LEU A 79 -7.76 16.52 5.20
N PHE A 80 -7.91 15.93 6.38
CA PHE A 80 -8.35 16.67 7.56
C PHE A 80 -7.31 17.63 8.09
N GLU A 81 -6.05 17.18 8.15
CA GLU A 81 -4.94 18.06 8.51
C GLU A 81 -4.83 19.22 7.50
N LEU A 82 -5.02 18.96 6.21
CA LEU A 82 -4.99 20.00 5.17
C LEU A 82 -6.16 20.98 5.24
N THR A 83 -7.34 20.54 5.68
CA THR A 83 -8.54 21.39 5.79
C THR A 83 -8.61 22.17 7.10
N GLY A 84 -7.85 21.75 8.11
CA GLY A 84 -7.75 22.44 9.40
C GLY A 84 -9.03 22.38 10.26
N GLN A 85 -10.00 21.55 9.90
CA GLN A 85 -11.28 21.41 10.61
C GLN A 85 -11.64 19.93 10.82
N ILE A 86 -11.61 19.48 12.08
CA ILE A 86 -11.85 18.08 12.46
C ILE A 86 -13.33 17.75 12.73
N THR A 87 -14.23 18.72 12.65
CA THR A 87 -15.65 18.58 13.03
C THR A 87 -16.39 17.50 12.23
N HIS A 88 -15.94 17.21 11.00
CA HIS A 88 -16.51 16.20 10.12
C HIS A 88 -15.60 14.97 9.92
N LEU A 89 -14.65 14.73 10.84
CA LEU A 89 -13.68 13.62 10.76
C LEU A 89 -14.36 12.24 10.70
N ALA A 90 -15.23 11.96 11.65
CA ALA A 90 -15.88 10.65 11.78
C ALA A 90 -16.62 10.19 10.51
N PRO A 91 -17.55 10.98 9.91
CA PRO A 91 -18.30 10.53 8.73
C PRO A 91 -17.41 10.30 7.50
N VAL A 92 -16.32 11.06 7.34
CA VAL A 92 -15.40 10.86 6.21
C VAL A 92 -14.56 9.61 6.37
N VAL A 93 -14.05 9.34 7.58
CA VAL A 93 -13.31 8.09 7.85
C VAL A 93 -14.21 6.87 7.60
N ILE A 94 -15.49 6.94 8.01
CA ILE A 94 -16.47 5.88 7.71
C ILE A 94 -16.66 5.73 6.19
N ALA A 95 -16.78 6.83 5.44
CA ALA A 95 -16.90 6.78 3.99
C ALA A 95 -15.67 6.11 3.33
N VAL A 96 -14.46 6.40 3.83
CA VAL A 96 -13.21 5.80 3.34
C VAL A 96 -13.13 4.31 3.68
N LEU A 97 -13.55 3.92 4.89
CA LEU A 97 -13.63 2.51 5.29
C LEU A 97 -14.59 1.73 4.41
N ILE A 98 -15.78 2.27 4.13
CA ILE A 98 -16.75 1.65 3.23
C ILE A 98 -16.15 1.51 1.83
N ALA A 99 -15.52 2.57 1.32
CA ALA A 99 -14.90 2.52 0.00
C ALA A 99 -13.79 1.44 -0.07
N ASN A 100 -12.91 1.35 0.93
CA ASN A 100 -11.89 0.32 1.03
C ASN A 100 -12.49 -1.09 1.14
N ALA A 101 -13.56 -1.26 1.92
CA ALA A 101 -14.26 -2.53 2.04
C ALA A 101 -14.86 -2.99 0.70
N VAL A 102 -15.43 -2.07 -0.07
CA VAL A 102 -15.96 -2.35 -1.41
C VAL A 102 -14.85 -2.80 -2.35
N VAL A 103 -13.70 -2.12 -2.39
CA VAL A 103 -12.58 -2.53 -3.25
C VAL A 103 -12.04 -3.91 -2.85
N ASN A 104 -11.92 -4.19 -1.55
CA ASN A 104 -11.53 -5.50 -1.05
C ASN A 104 -12.53 -6.59 -1.45
N LEU A 105 -13.84 -6.29 -1.45
CA LEU A 105 -14.88 -7.23 -1.87
C LEU A 105 -14.80 -7.55 -3.37
N PHE A 106 -14.39 -6.61 -4.20
CA PHE A 106 -14.15 -6.83 -5.64
C PHE A 106 -12.79 -7.49 -5.93
N ASN A 107 -12.03 -7.88 -4.90
CA ASN A 107 -10.70 -8.48 -5.03
C ASN A 107 -9.74 -7.67 -5.91
N GLN A 108 -9.90 -6.35 -5.97
CA GLN A 108 -9.00 -5.52 -6.75
C GLN A 108 -7.74 -5.20 -5.94
N PRO A 109 -6.54 -5.45 -6.48
CA PRO A 109 -5.31 -5.00 -5.85
C PRO A 109 -5.24 -3.48 -5.87
N GLY A 110 -4.57 -2.88 -4.88
CA GLY A 110 -4.36 -1.44 -4.86
C GLY A 110 -3.59 -0.97 -6.09
N PHE A 111 -3.70 0.32 -6.41
CA PHE A 111 -3.04 0.88 -7.59
C PHE A 111 -1.53 0.62 -7.59
N TYR A 112 -0.87 0.77 -6.44
CA TYR A 112 0.57 0.55 -6.31
C TYR A 112 0.94 -0.93 -6.47
N ASP A 113 0.17 -1.84 -5.88
CA ASP A 113 0.37 -3.28 -6.03
C ASP A 113 0.18 -3.71 -7.49
N SER A 114 -0.80 -3.13 -8.17
CA SER A 114 -1.05 -3.33 -9.60
C SER A 114 0.15 -2.89 -10.44
N VAL A 115 0.74 -1.73 -10.13
CA VAL A 115 1.93 -1.22 -10.83
C VAL A 115 3.15 -2.13 -10.58
N ILE A 116 3.33 -2.63 -9.37
CA ILE A 116 4.41 -3.57 -9.02
C ILE A 116 4.26 -4.87 -9.82
N LEU A 117 3.04 -5.42 -9.89
CA LEU A 117 2.73 -6.63 -10.64
C LEU A 117 2.95 -6.43 -12.15
N LEU A 118 2.48 -5.30 -12.71
CA LEU A 118 2.69 -4.94 -14.11
C LEU A 118 4.18 -4.79 -14.46
N LYS A 119 4.99 -4.29 -13.52
CA LYS A 119 6.44 -4.15 -13.69
C LYS A 119 7.23 -5.43 -13.41
N ASN A 120 6.56 -6.53 -13.00
CA ASN A 120 7.21 -7.79 -12.63
C ASN A 120 8.37 -7.61 -11.65
N LEU A 121 8.22 -6.71 -10.67
CA LEU A 121 9.25 -6.49 -9.66
C LEU A 121 9.21 -7.63 -8.62
N PRO A 122 10.38 -8.13 -8.16
CA PRO A 122 10.42 -9.14 -7.11
C PRO A 122 9.99 -8.53 -5.78
N TYR A 123 8.69 -8.61 -5.49
CA TYR A 123 8.08 -8.18 -4.24
C TYR A 123 7.45 -9.39 -3.55
N LEU A 124 7.81 -9.63 -2.29
CA LEU A 124 7.23 -10.69 -1.49
C LEU A 124 6.01 -10.11 -0.74
N PRO A 125 4.77 -10.49 -1.10
CA PRO A 125 3.60 -10.00 -0.39
C PRO A 125 3.61 -10.55 1.06
N THR A 126 3.22 -9.71 2.02
CA THR A 126 3.12 -10.09 3.45
C THR A 126 2.08 -11.18 3.69
N ILE A 127 1.09 -11.29 2.81
CA ILE A 127 0.01 -12.27 2.85
C ILE A 127 -0.06 -12.88 1.46
N LEU A 128 0.26 -14.17 1.31
CA LEU A 128 0.07 -14.83 0.02
C LEU A 128 -1.43 -14.80 -0.31
N PRO A 129 -1.81 -14.43 -1.55
CA PRO A 129 -3.18 -14.58 -2.01
C PRO A 129 -3.63 -16.00 -1.73
N SER A 130 -4.83 -16.19 -1.21
CA SER A 130 -5.42 -17.48 -0.80
C SER A 130 -5.58 -18.51 -1.94
N GLY A 131 -5.16 -18.18 -3.17
CA GLY A 131 -5.03 -19.12 -4.30
C GLY A 131 -3.59 -19.60 -4.58
N LEU A 132 -2.59 -18.98 -3.94
CA LEU A 132 -1.19 -19.38 -3.93
C LEU A 132 -0.84 -19.93 -2.53
N HIS A 133 -1.65 -20.82 -1.99
CA HIS A 133 -1.18 -21.73 -0.96
C HIS A 133 -0.18 -22.70 -1.61
N ASP A 134 0.99 -22.18 -2.02
CA ASP A 134 2.20 -22.99 -2.14
C ASP A 134 2.72 -23.14 -0.70
N GLU A 135 1.96 -23.87 0.11
CA GLU A 135 2.28 -24.27 1.49
C GLU A 135 3.60 -25.09 1.55
N ASP A 136 4.24 -25.34 0.41
CA ASP A 136 5.41 -26.19 0.26
C ASP A 136 6.70 -25.47 -0.14
N ILE A 137 6.76 -24.12 -0.13
CA ILE A 137 8.05 -23.43 -0.31
C ILE A 137 8.82 -23.36 1.02
N CYS A 138 9.48 -24.47 1.35
CA CYS A 138 10.44 -24.51 2.45
C CYS A 138 11.77 -23.83 2.09
N ALA A 139 12.45 -23.29 3.10
CA ALA A 139 13.77 -22.68 2.96
C ALA A 139 14.79 -23.61 2.27
N GLU A 140 14.65 -24.93 2.47
CA GLU A 140 15.52 -25.92 1.84
C GLU A 140 15.56 -25.83 0.31
N ARG A 141 14.45 -25.42 -0.32
CA ARG A 141 14.30 -25.40 -1.77
C ARG A 141 15.08 -24.29 -2.45
N PHE A 142 15.31 -23.18 -1.77
CA PHE A 142 16.03 -22.01 -2.31
C PHE A 142 17.31 -21.66 -1.54
N MET A 143 17.57 -22.28 -0.38
CA MET A 143 18.82 -22.05 0.34
C MET A 143 20.02 -22.53 -0.49
N LYS A 144 21.09 -21.76 -0.46
CA LYS A 144 22.37 -22.19 -1.04
C LYS A 144 22.99 -23.27 -0.18
N LYS A 145 22.92 -24.54 -0.63
CA LYS A 145 23.44 -25.70 0.13
C LYS A 145 24.98 -25.71 0.25
N ALA A 146 25.69 -25.13 -0.71
CA ALA A 146 27.15 -25.02 -0.69
C ALA A 146 27.60 -23.73 0.02
N ILE A 147 27.84 -23.82 1.34
CA ILE A 147 28.30 -22.71 2.18
C ILE A 147 29.73 -23.00 2.63
N LYS A 148 30.62 -22.02 2.48
CA LYS A 148 31.97 -22.05 3.05
C LYS A 148 31.86 -21.63 4.52
N TYR A 149 32.52 -22.36 5.40
CA TYR A 149 32.49 -22.14 6.84
C TYR A 149 33.91 -22.12 7.41
N VAL A 150 34.05 -21.48 8.57
CA VAL A 150 35.29 -21.48 9.36
C VAL A 150 35.07 -22.35 10.59
N TYR A 151 36.02 -23.18 10.96
CA TYR A 151 35.89 -24.03 12.16
C TYR A 151 36.99 -23.77 13.19
N TYR A 152 36.71 -24.10 14.45
CA TYR A 152 37.70 -23.98 15.52
C TYR A 152 38.84 -24.97 15.31
N GLY A 153 40.09 -24.47 15.24
CA GLY A 153 41.28 -25.28 14.97
C GLY A 153 41.74 -25.34 13.51
N ILE A 154 41.16 -24.53 12.61
CA ILE A 154 41.62 -24.40 11.21
C ILE A 154 43.07 -23.92 11.12
N SER A 155 43.85 -24.51 10.19
CA SER A 155 45.21 -24.05 9.91
C SER A 155 45.21 -22.67 9.25
N PHE A 156 46.19 -21.83 9.57
CA PHE A 156 46.29 -20.46 9.04
C PHE A 156 46.26 -20.40 7.51
N ASN A 157 46.93 -21.34 6.84
CA ASN A 157 46.92 -21.39 5.37
C ASN A 157 45.51 -21.67 4.82
N GLN A 158 44.79 -22.62 5.42
CA GLN A 158 43.43 -22.94 5.01
C GLN A 158 42.45 -21.79 5.31
N LEU A 159 42.62 -21.10 6.44
CA LEU A 159 41.84 -19.90 6.75
C LEU A 159 42.10 -18.79 5.73
N ARG A 160 43.37 -18.54 5.41
CA ARG A 160 43.79 -17.56 4.40
C ARG A 160 43.17 -17.89 3.05
N ASP A 161 43.27 -19.13 2.60
CA ASP A 161 42.73 -19.56 1.31
C ASP A 161 41.20 -19.42 1.28
N THR A 162 40.52 -19.81 2.37
CA THR A 162 39.05 -19.67 2.50
C THR A 162 38.61 -18.21 2.48
N LEU A 163 39.33 -17.31 3.14
CA LEU A 163 39.04 -15.87 3.14
C LEU A 163 39.33 -15.21 1.79
N LEU A 164 40.38 -15.62 1.09
CA LEU A 164 40.71 -15.13 -0.25
C LEU A 164 39.67 -15.58 -1.29
N GLU A 165 39.24 -16.83 -1.23
CA GLU A 165 38.20 -17.39 -2.10
C GLU A 165 36.82 -16.74 -1.83
N THR A 166 36.58 -16.34 -0.58
CA THR A 166 35.29 -15.81 -0.12
C THR A 166 35.22 -14.28 -0.02
N ARG A 167 36.01 -13.54 -0.81
CA ARG A 167 36.02 -12.06 -0.80
C ARG A 167 34.68 -11.37 -1.02
N LYS A 168 33.70 -12.04 -1.64
CA LYS A 168 32.36 -11.50 -1.90
C LYS A 168 31.38 -11.67 -0.74
N LEU A 169 31.63 -12.59 0.21
CA LEU A 169 30.74 -12.75 1.36
C LEU A 169 31.18 -11.82 2.48
N ARG A 170 30.22 -11.09 3.06
CA ARG A 170 30.46 -10.21 4.21
C ARG A 170 30.54 -10.97 5.53
N LEU A 171 29.95 -12.17 5.58
CA LEU A 171 29.78 -12.96 6.78
C LEU A 171 30.10 -14.42 6.44
N LEU A 172 30.84 -15.07 7.33
CA LEU A 172 31.18 -16.49 7.27
C LEU A 172 30.65 -17.16 8.54
N PRO A 173 29.87 -18.24 8.43
CA PRO A 173 29.45 -19.00 9.60
C PRO A 173 30.65 -19.69 10.25
N ILE A 174 30.66 -19.66 11.58
CA ILE A 174 31.66 -20.36 12.41
C ILE A 174 31.04 -21.68 12.90
N VAL A 175 31.78 -22.77 12.78
CA VAL A 175 31.33 -24.14 13.10
C VAL A 175 32.29 -24.78 14.12
N ASN A 176 31.79 -25.66 14.98
CA ASN A 176 32.61 -26.29 16.03
C ASN A 176 33.61 -27.33 15.50
N SER A 177 33.21 -28.12 14.51
CA SER A 177 34.04 -29.17 13.90
C SER A 177 33.77 -29.29 12.40
N PRO A 178 34.77 -29.68 11.59
CA PRO A 178 34.60 -29.90 10.15
C PRO A 178 33.85 -31.21 9.83
N SER A 179 33.76 -32.14 10.78
CA SER A 179 32.94 -33.33 10.68
C SER A 179 31.51 -33.02 11.10
N THR A 180 30.56 -33.34 10.22
CA THR A 180 29.13 -33.43 10.54
C THR A 180 28.96 -34.58 11.53
N ASP A 181 29.06 -34.29 12.83
CA ASP A 181 28.65 -35.25 13.85
C ASP A 181 27.14 -35.45 13.69
N LYS A 182 26.73 -36.71 13.47
CA LYS A 182 25.33 -37.08 13.35
C LYS A 182 24.66 -37.11 14.71
#